data_AF-A0A168HAA2-F1
#
_entry.id   AF-A0A168HAA2-F1
#
_cell.length_a   1.000
_cell.length_b   1.000
_cell.length_c   1.000
_cell.angle_alpha   90.00
_cell.angle_beta   90.00
_cell.angle_gamma   90.00
#
_symmetry.space_group_name_H-M   'P 1'
#
loop_
_entity.id
_entity.type
_entity.pdbx_description
1 polymer ?
#
loop_
_entity_poly.entity_id
_entity_poly.type
_entity_poly.pdbx_seq_one_letter_code
_entity_poly.pdbx_strand_id
1 'polypeptide(L)'
;MGPLKDRSDLSCRYRVKSAKQWTRYVRAASILFALYISTGREVVVLTPHPPQRLNPTHTSYCQNIEEPRLTSYCDENEFKIIFAHPRTKAVKDYIYQYWPLDCVAEWTAQFPGARKAQRWENHVWDDVKRLEHQPGELQQRRKSILENLDYLYECRARLSADGSRWPDCDGRDATEETDKVGEEGGAKRKQEQSLLEEQKVKVLETRAREPRVRQSAKRQGRKEAQQRKEERKGTERQKKATDSTKAEGKKEATRKRMAEEKQKAEEKKREAKERYRELRNKAVKMWEAEQRRKAERAARETKRPKLEEKAKITKPNARAKTKAKVVNTAEET
;
A
#
# COMPACT_ATOMS: atom_id res chain seq x y z
N MET A 1 14.90 -8.29 -5.53
CA MET A 1 13.86 -8.79 -4.60
C MET A 1 13.97 -10.27 -4.21
N GLY A 2 14.68 -11.14 -4.95
CA GLY A 2 14.77 -12.59 -4.65
C GLY A 2 15.23 -12.95 -3.24
N PRO A 3 16.49 -12.62 -2.86
CA PRO A 3 17.05 -12.86 -1.51
C PRO A 3 16.12 -12.44 -0.36
N LEU A 4 15.51 -11.26 -0.49
CA LEU A 4 14.59 -10.74 0.53
C LEU A 4 13.38 -11.64 0.77
N LYS A 5 12.89 -12.37 -0.25
CA LYS A 5 11.69 -13.23 -0.18
C LYS A 5 12.01 -14.72 0.01
N ASP A 6 13.27 -15.13 -0.11
CA ASP A 6 13.68 -16.52 0.06
C ASP A 6 13.75 -16.88 1.55
N ARG A 7 12.88 -17.78 2.02
CA ARG A 7 12.84 -18.19 3.43
C ARG A 7 14.07 -18.99 3.89
N SER A 8 14.93 -19.43 2.97
CA SER A 8 16.19 -20.10 3.27
C SER A 8 17.37 -19.12 3.44
N ASP A 9 17.25 -17.91 2.89
CA ASP A 9 18.27 -16.86 2.99
C ASP A 9 18.25 -16.20 4.38
N LEU A 10 19.43 -16.05 5.00
CA LEU A 10 19.60 -15.40 6.31
C LEU A 10 19.24 -13.89 6.28
N SER A 11 19.32 -13.25 5.12
CA SER A 11 18.88 -11.86 4.91
C SER A 11 17.35 -11.71 4.88
N CYS A 12 16.60 -12.81 4.75
CA CYS A 12 15.14 -12.79 4.71
C CYS A 12 14.53 -12.53 6.10
N ARG A 13 14.21 -11.26 6.35
CA ARG A 13 13.56 -10.82 7.60
C ARG A 13 12.09 -11.28 7.75
N TYR A 14 11.61 -12.23 6.94
CA TYR A 14 10.25 -12.79 7.05
C TYR A 14 10.00 -13.46 8.41
N ARG A 15 10.99 -14.21 8.93
CA ARG A 15 10.86 -14.95 10.20
C ARG A 15 10.83 -14.04 11.43
N VAL A 16 11.38 -12.83 11.33
CA VAL A 16 11.56 -11.87 12.44
C VAL A 16 10.43 -10.83 12.47
N LYS A 17 9.72 -10.62 11.36
CA LYS A 17 8.70 -9.56 11.24
C LYS A 17 7.28 -10.12 11.31
N SER A 18 6.42 -9.45 12.09
CA SER A 18 4.97 -9.70 12.05
C SER A 18 4.41 -9.48 10.63
N ALA A 19 3.28 -10.10 10.30
CA ALA A 19 2.66 -10.00 8.97
C ALA A 19 2.40 -8.54 8.51
N LYS A 20 2.10 -7.62 9.44
CA LYS A 20 1.94 -6.18 9.16
C LYS A 20 3.28 -5.51 8.84
N GLN A 21 4.32 -5.77 9.64
CA GLN A 21 5.67 -5.26 9.40
C GLN A 21 6.27 -5.83 8.10
N TRP A 22 6.02 -7.10 7.81
CA TRP A 22 6.44 -7.76 6.57
C TRP A 22 5.81 -7.11 5.33
N THR A 23 4.49 -6.89 5.34
CA THR A 23 3.80 -6.21 4.24
C THR A 23 4.34 -4.79 4.03
N ARG A 24 4.59 -4.02 5.10
CA ARG A 24 5.23 -2.70 5.01
C ARG A 24 6.64 -2.78 4.41
N TYR A 25 7.44 -3.75 4.86
CA TYR A 25 8.80 -3.98 4.38
C TYR A 25 8.86 -4.32 2.88
N VAL A 26 8.02 -5.27 2.42
CA VAL A 26 7.96 -5.62 0.99
C VAL A 26 7.47 -4.45 0.14
N ARG A 27 6.47 -3.68 0.61
CA ARG A 27 6.02 -2.46 -0.09
C ARG A 27 7.14 -1.42 -0.23
N ALA A 28 7.89 -1.15 0.84
CA ALA A 28 9.01 -0.21 0.79
C ALA A 28 10.12 -0.69 -0.17
N ALA A 29 10.48 -1.98 -0.11
CA ALA A 29 11.46 -2.57 -1.00
C ALA A 29 11.03 -2.56 -2.48
N SER A 30 9.74 -2.76 -2.79
CA SER A 30 9.19 -2.60 -4.15
C SER A 30 9.24 -1.14 -4.63
N ILE A 31 8.97 -0.15 -3.76
CA ILE A 31 9.12 1.28 -4.11
C ILE A 31 10.57 1.62 -4.44
N LEU A 32 11.52 1.17 -3.61
CA LEU A 32 12.96 1.38 -3.84
C LEU A 32 13.45 0.68 -5.10
N PHE A 33 12.94 -0.53 -5.38
CA PHE A 33 13.25 -1.27 -6.60
C PHE A 33 12.75 -0.54 -7.86
N ALA A 34 11.49 -0.08 -7.86
CA ALA A 34 10.93 0.68 -8.97
C ALA A 34 11.66 2.02 -9.18
N LEU A 35 12.06 2.69 -8.10
CA LEU A 35 12.87 3.90 -8.17
C LEU A 35 14.26 3.62 -8.77
N TYR A 36 14.94 2.55 -8.33
CA TYR A 36 16.25 2.20 -8.85
C TYR A 36 16.19 1.86 -10.35
N ILE A 37 15.29 0.98 -10.77
CA ILE A 37 15.23 0.57 -12.20
C ILE A 37 14.71 1.68 -13.12
N SER A 38 14.09 2.74 -12.59
CA SER A 38 13.72 3.93 -13.37
C SER A 38 14.92 4.69 -13.96
N THR A 39 16.15 4.42 -13.50
CA THR A 39 17.39 4.94 -14.12
C THR A 39 17.82 4.20 -15.39
N GLY A 40 17.21 3.04 -15.69
CA GLY A 40 17.40 2.34 -16.95
C GLY A 40 16.61 2.95 -18.10
N ARG A 41 16.66 2.30 -19.27
CA ARG A 41 15.85 2.61 -20.46
C ARG A 41 14.72 1.59 -20.70
N GLU A 42 14.83 0.41 -20.11
CA GLU A 42 13.82 -0.63 -20.24
C GLU A 42 13.80 -1.53 -19.01
N VAL A 43 12.63 -2.13 -18.75
CA VAL A 43 12.44 -3.15 -17.72
C VAL A 43 11.66 -4.33 -18.30
N VAL A 44 12.20 -5.53 -18.11
CA VAL A 44 11.53 -6.77 -18.50
C VAL A 44 10.77 -7.35 -17.30
N VAL A 45 9.45 -7.43 -17.43
CA VAL A 45 8.54 -8.04 -16.45
C VAL A 45 8.23 -9.47 -16.88
N LEU A 46 8.62 -10.43 -16.04
CA LEU A 46 8.32 -11.85 -16.26
C LEU A 46 6.87 -12.13 -15.88
N THR A 47 6.05 -12.42 -16.87
CA THR A 47 4.60 -12.62 -16.73
C THR A 47 4.20 -14.10 -16.93
N PRO A 48 3.04 -14.55 -16.42
CA PRO A 48 2.52 -15.88 -16.73
C PRO A 48 2.29 -16.05 -18.25
N HIS A 49 2.12 -17.29 -18.69
CA HIS A 49 1.88 -17.58 -20.10
C HIS A 49 0.47 -17.11 -20.53
N PRO A 50 0.23 -16.89 -21.84
CA PRO A 50 -1.09 -16.52 -22.35
C PRO A 50 -2.19 -17.50 -21.92
N PRO A 51 -3.40 -17.02 -21.55
CA PRO A 51 -3.89 -15.63 -21.64
C PRO A 51 -3.49 -14.71 -20.48
N GLN A 52 -2.86 -15.20 -19.43
CA GLN A 52 -2.74 -14.42 -18.19
C GLN A 52 -1.51 -13.51 -18.22
N ARG A 53 -1.68 -12.25 -18.67
CA ARG A 53 -0.62 -11.23 -18.62
C ARG A 53 -0.28 -10.83 -17.19
N LEU A 54 -1.30 -10.49 -16.40
CA LEU A 54 -1.15 -9.93 -15.04
C LEU A 54 -2.10 -10.64 -14.05
N ASN A 55 -2.11 -10.20 -12.80
CA ASN A 55 -3.07 -10.71 -11.82
C ASN A 55 -4.46 -10.07 -12.08
N PRO A 56 -5.52 -10.87 -12.36
CA PRO A 56 -6.87 -10.36 -12.66
C PRO A 56 -7.49 -9.55 -11.53
N THR A 57 -7.02 -9.73 -10.29
CA THR A 57 -7.51 -8.96 -9.14
C THR A 57 -6.79 -7.62 -8.97
N HIS A 58 -5.84 -7.31 -9.85
CA HIS A 58 -4.94 -6.15 -9.76
C HIS A 58 -4.22 -6.04 -8.40
N THR A 59 -4.10 -7.12 -7.60
CA THR A 59 -3.49 -7.09 -6.26
C THR A 59 -1.97 -7.22 -6.23
N SER A 60 -1.30 -7.37 -7.39
CA SER A 60 0.15 -7.55 -7.42
C SER A 60 0.92 -6.29 -7.00
N TYR A 61 2.15 -6.48 -6.50
CA TYR A 61 3.07 -5.37 -6.23
C TYR A 61 3.51 -4.66 -7.52
N CYS A 62 3.62 -5.41 -8.62
CA CYS A 62 3.86 -4.87 -9.95
C CYS A 62 2.80 -3.81 -10.28
N GLN A 63 1.52 -4.20 -10.32
CA GLN A 63 0.40 -3.33 -10.72
C GLN A 63 0.11 -2.20 -9.73
N ASN A 64 0.20 -2.43 -8.42
CA ASN A 64 -0.20 -1.40 -7.43
C ASN A 64 0.91 -0.43 -7.02
N ILE A 65 2.18 -0.77 -7.27
CA ILE A 65 3.32 -0.05 -6.70
C ILE A 65 4.41 0.19 -7.74
N GLU A 66 4.87 -0.85 -8.41
CA GLU A 66 6.07 -0.72 -9.25
C GLU A 66 5.73 -0.02 -10.58
N GLU A 67 4.72 -0.51 -11.29
CA GLU A 67 4.21 0.06 -12.55
C GLU A 67 3.77 1.54 -12.40
N PRO A 68 2.87 1.93 -11.46
CA PRO A 68 2.48 3.34 -11.29
C PRO A 68 3.63 4.26 -10.86
N ARG A 69 4.73 3.71 -10.33
CA ARG A 69 5.94 4.49 -10.02
C ARG A 69 6.76 4.71 -11.28
N LEU A 70 7.02 3.65 -12.04
CA LEU A 70 7.77 3.71 -13.30
C LEU A 70 7.12 4.68 -14.29
N THR A 71 5.81 4.54 -14.54
CA THR A 71 5.08 5.44 -15.45
C THR A 71 4.94 6.87 -14.94
N SER A 72 5.22 7.12 -13.66
CA SER A 72 5.25 8.47 -13.06
C SER A 72 6.64 9.11 -12.98
N TYR A 73 7.70 8.31 -13.11
CA TYR A 73 9.10 8.73 -12.96
C TYR A 73 9.88 8.78 -14.27
N CYS A 74 9.37 8.13 -15.31
CA CYS A 74 10.03 7.99 -16.59
C CYS A 74 9.19 8.63 -17.70
N ASP A 75 9.85 9.18 -18.71
CA ASP A 75 9.21 9.71 -19.89
C ASP A 75 8.90 8.59 -20.90
N GLU A 76 7.73 8.67 -21.52
CA GLU A 76 7.20 7.66 -22.47
C GLU A 76 8.14 7.42 -23.66
N ASN A 77 8.93 8.42 -24.04
CA ASN A 77 9.90 8.35 -25.13
C ASN A 77 11.24 7.69 -24.73
N GLU A 78 11.59 7.68 -23.45
CA GLU A 78 12.92 7.25 -22.98
C GLU A 78 12.90 5.89 -22.26
N PHE A 79 11.74 5.47 -21.73
CA PHE A 79 11.60 4.26 -20.93
C PHE A 79 10.53 3.32 -21.47
N LYS A 80 10.78 2.00 -21.38
CA LYS A 80 9.85 0.96 -21.84
C LYS A 80 9.61 -0.10 -20.80
N ILE A 81 8.35 -0.51 -20.63
CA ILE A 81 7.99 -1.73 -19.90
C ILE A 81 7.74 -2.83 -20.93
N ILE A 82 8.45 -3.94 -20.78
CA ILE A 82 8.49 -5.05 -21.73
C ILE A 82 8.02 -6.32 -21.00
N PHE A 83 7.13 -7.11 -21.60
CA PHE A 83 6.66 -8.37 -21.03
C PHE A 83 7.33 -9.58 -21.71
N ALA A 84 7.73 -10.58 -20.91
CA ALA A 84 8.34 -11.82 -21.38
C ALA A 84 7.74 -13.06 -20.69
N HIS A 85 7.64 -14.18 -21.42
CA HIS A 85 6.89 -15.38 -21.02
C HIS A 85 7.77 -16.65 -20.89
N PRO A 86 8.73 -16.72 -19.95
CA PRO A 86 9.76 -17.77 -19.91
C PRO A 86 9.25 -19.19 -19.61
N ARG A 87 7.99 -19.36 -19.19
CA ARG A 87 7.44 -20.65 -18.71
C ARG A 87 6.94 -21.59 -19.80
N THR A 88 6.80 -21.12 -21.04
CA THR A 88 6.18 -21.87 -22.14
C THR A 88 7.12 -21.93 -23.34
N LYS A 89 7.57 -23.14 -23.72
CA LYS A 89 8.50 -23.34 -24.86
C LYS A 89 8.02 -22.68 -26.15
N ALA A 90 6.71 -22.72 -26.42
CA ALA A 90 6.08 -22.14 -27.61
C ALA A 90 6.00 -20.59 -27.61
N VAL A 91 6.29 -19.93 -26.48
CA VAL A 91 6.16 -18.48 -26.28
C VAL A 91 7.42 -17.91 -25.59
N LYS A 92 8.50 -18.71 -25.51
CA LYS A 92 9.69 -18.40 -24.73
C LYS A 92 10.40 -17.14 -25.24
N ASP A 93 10.40 -16.99 -26.56
CA ASP A 93 11.08 -15.92 -27.27
C ASP A 93 10.10 -14.79 -27.68
N TYR A 94 8.82 -14.88 -27.27
CA TYR A 94 7.87 -13.80 -27.48
C TYR A 94 7.99 -12.75 -26.38
N ILE A 95 8.32 -11.54 -26.83
CA ILE A 95 8.56 -10.35 -26.02
C ILE A 95 7.81 -9.21 -26.70
N TYR A 96 7.08 -8.41 -25.92
CA TYR A 96 6.30 -7.29 -26.45
C TYR A 96 6.29 -6.10 -25.49
N GLN A 97 6.08 -4.92 -26.05
CA GLN A 97 5.96 -3.68 -25.29
C GLN A 97 4.58 -3.61 -24.62
N TYR A 98 4.60 -3.23 -23.34
CA TYR A 98 3.41 -3.02 -22.52
C TYR A 98 3.18 -1.52 -22.24
N TRP A 99 4.26 -0.74 -22.08
CA TRP A 99 4.21 0.71 -21.89
C TRP A 99 5.34 1.42 -22.65
N PRO A 100 5.14 2.64 -23.20
CA PRO A 100 3.86 3.38 -23.27
C PRO A 100 2.77 2.76 -24.15
N LEU A 101 3.12 2.03 -25.19
CA LEU A 101 2.17 1.37 -26.09
C LEU A 101 1.93 -0.08 -25.64
N ASP A 102 0.68 -0.43 -25.33
CA ASP A 102 0.28 -1.80 -24.97
C ASP A 102 -0.05 -2.60 -26.24
N CYS A 103 0.89 -3.41 -26.72
CA CYS A 103 0.71 -4.29 -27.88
C CYS A 103 -0.21 -5.52 -27.61
N VAL A 104 -1.15 -5.42 -26.66
CA VAL A 104 -2.12 -6.48 -26.33
C VAL A 104 -2.93 -6.96 -27.53
N ALA A 105 -3.20 -6.10 -28.52
CA ALA A 105 -3.92 -6.48 -29.73
C ALA A 105 -3.14 -7.49 -30.57
N GLU A 106 -1.85 -7.27 -30.77
CA GLU A 106 -0.93 -8.17 -31.50
C GLU A 106 -0.80 -9.50 -30.75
N TRP A 107 -0.54 -9.45 -29.45
CA TRP A 107 -0.52 -10.62 -28.57
C TRP A 107 -1.84 -11.43 -28.63
N THR A 108 -3.00 -10.75 -28.66
CA THR A 108 -4.32 -11.42 -28.75
C THR A 108 -4.58 -12.02 -30.13
N ALA A 109 -4.04 -11.41 -31.19
CA ALA A 109 -4.12 -11.93 -32.55
C ALA A 109 -3.23 -13.17 -32.75
N GLN A 110 -2.05 -13.20 -32.12
CA GLN A 110 -1.12 -14.32 -32.19
C GLN A 110 -1.53 -15.52 -31.33
N PHE A 111 -2.26 -15.30 -30.23
CA PHE A 111 -2.75 -16.35 -29.33
C PHE A 111 -4.29 -16.43 -29.25
N PRO A 112 -5.00 -16.64 -30.38
CA PRO A 112 -6.47 -16.52 -30.43
C PRO A 112 -7.21 -17.55 -29.57
N GLY A 113 -6.62 -18.74 -29.37
CA GLY A 113 -7.16 -19.79 -28.49
C GLY A 113 -7.14 -19.45 -27.00
N ALA A 114 -6.38 -18.43 -26.59
CA ALA A 114 -6.21 -18.06 -25.18
C ALA A 114 -7.46 -17.35 -24.59
N ARG A 115 -8.37 -16.83 -25.43
CA ARG A 115 -9.54 -15.99 -25.05
C ARG A 115 -10.55 -16.64 -24.08
N LYS A 116 -10.41 -17.92 -23.72
CA LYS A 116 -11.32 -18.63 -22.81
C LYS A 116 -11.14 -18.28 -21.33
N ALA A 117 -10.05 -17.64 -20.91
CA ALA A 117 -9.88 -17.19 -19.51
C ALA A 117 -9.90 -15.66 -19.39
N GLN A 118 -11.00 -15.16 -18.84
CA GLN A 118 -11.35 -13.78 -18.50
C GLN A 118 -11.28 -12.75 -19.65
N ARG A 119 -12.32 -11.91 -19.71
CA ARG A 119 -12.35 -10.72 -20.57
C ARG A 119 -11.46 -9.68 -19.94
N TRP A 120 -10.35 -9.36 -20.60
CA TRP A 120 -9.46 -8.28 -20.20
C TRP A 120 -10.05 -6.95 -20.68
N GLU A 121 -10.13 -5.97 -19.80
CA GLU A 121 -10.35 -4.57 -20.19
C GLU A 121 -9.00 -4.02 -20.69
N ASN A 122 -9.02 -3.17 -21.72
CA ASN A 122 -7.83 -2.47 -22.16
C ASN A 122 -7.34 -1.62 -20.99
N HIS A 123 -6.04 -1.68 -20.65
CA HIS A 123 -5.54 -0.85 -19.55
C HIS A 123 -5.49 0.60 -20.01
N VAL A 124 -6.51 1.38 -19.63
CA VAL A 124 -6.55 2.82 -19.91
C VAL A 124 -5.54 3.49 -19.00
N TRP A 125 -4.44 3.97 -19.59
CA TRP A 125 -3.36 4.64 -18.85
C TRP A 125 -3.81 5.95 -18.20
N ASP A 126 -4.88 6.57 -18.70
CA ASP A 126 -5.46 7.80 -18.15
C ASP A 126 -6.22 7.60 -16.83
N ASP A 127 -6.74 6.40 -16.57
CA ASP A 127 -7.50 6.06 -15.35
C ASP A 127 -6.61 5.64 -14.17
N VAL A 128 -5.34 5.30 -14.43
CA VAL A 128 -4.35 5.22 -13.36
C VAL A 128 -4.25 6.63 -12.79
N LYS A 129 -4.79 6.82 -11.57
CA LYS A 129 -4.69 8.09 -10.84
C LYS A 129 -3.23 8.53 -10.80
N ARG A 130 -2.84 9.37 -11.75
CA ARG A 130 -1.59 10.14 -11.71
C ARG A 130 -1.61 10.78 -10.33
N LEU A 131 -0.64 10.43 -9.48
CA LEU A 131 -0.53 11.06 -8.17
C LEU A 131 -0.56 12.57 -8.42
N GLU A 132 -1.30 13.34 -7.61
CA GLU A 132 -1.57 14.77 -7.83
C GLU A 132 -0.30 15.69 -7.86
N HIS A 133 0.87 15.08 -7.85
CA HIS A 133 2.19 15.69 -7.98
C HIS A 133 2.46 16.00 -9.45
N GLN A 134 3.10 17.14 -9.71
CA GLN A 134 3.59 17.47 -11.05
C GLN A 134 4.66 16.43 -11.49
N PRO A 135 4.72 16.00 -12.78
CA PRO A 135 5.75 15.07 -13.25
C PRO A 135 7.18 15.53 -12.90
N GLY A 136 7.46 16.83 -13.04
CA GLY A 136 8.75 17.42 -12.67
C GLY A 136 9.07 17.33 -11.16
N GLU A 137 8.08 17.41 -10.26
CA GLU A 137 8.28 17.19 -8.82
C GLU A 137 8.63 15.73 -8.52
N LEU A 138 8.04 14.78 -9.25
CA LEU A 138 8.35 13.36 -9.10
C LEU A 138 9.75 13.02 -9.62
N GLN A 139 10.15 13.59 -10.75
CA GLN A 139 11.53 13.49 -11.28
C GLN A 139 12.55 14.13 -10.32
N GLN A 140 12.27 15.33 -9.79
CA GLN A 140 13.16 16.01 -8.84
C GLN A 140 13.27 15.24 -7.51
N ARG A 141 12.14 14.73 -6.97
CA ARG A 141 12.15 13.85 -5.81
C ARG A 141 12.90 12.54 -6.09
N ARG A 142 12.74 11.95 -7.27
CA ARG A 142 13.48 10.76 -7.69
C ARG A 142 14.98 11.03 -7.63
N LYS A 143 15.46 12.12 -8.23
CA LYS A 143 16.87 12.52 -8.19
C LYS A 143 17.37 12.65 -6.74
N SER A 144 16.66 13.41 -5.92
CA SER A 144 17.05 13.59 -4.50
C SER A 144 17.04 12.29 -3.70
N ILE A 145 16.08 11.38 -3.92
CA ILE A 145 16.06 10.09 -3.22
C ILE A 145 17.22 9.20 -3.70
N LEU A 146 17.55 9.20 -5.00
CA LEU A 146 18.69 8.45 -5.52
C LEU A 146 20.02 8.98 -4.96
N GLU A 147 20.23 10.31 -4.97
CA GLU A 147 21.42 10.94 -4.35
C GLU A 147 21.57 10.56 -2.86
N ASN A 148 20.46 10.57 -2.10
CA ASN A 148 20.47 10.12 -0.70
C ASN A 148 20.71 8.61 -0.55
N LEU A 149 20.24 7.78 -1.48
CA LEU A 149 20.50 6.33 -1.48
C LEU A 149 21.95 6.02 -1.82
N ASP A 150 22.53 6.71 -2.81
CA ASP A 150 23.93 6.55 -3.21
C ASP A 150 24.85 6.96 -2.05
N TYR A 151 24.56 8.07 -1.36
CA TYR A 151 25.23 8.44 -0.12
C TYR A 151 25.13 7.34 0.96
N LEU A 152 23.94 6.75 1.17
CA LEU A 152 23.76 5.65 2.12
C LEU A 152 24.51 4.36 1.70
N TYR A 153 24.62 4.08 0.39
CA TYR A 153 25.40 2.96 -0.13
C TYR A 153 26.91 3.20 0.02
N GLU A 154 27.41 4.40 -0.24
CA GLU A 154 28.80 4.77 0.04
C GLU A 154 29.13 4.68 1.53
N CYS A 155 28.30 5.25 2.40
CA CYS A 155 28.46 5.13 3.84
C CYS A 155 28.47 3.66 4.29
N ARG A 156 27.58 2.83 3.71
CA ARG A 156 27.56 1.39 4.00
C ARG A 156 28.79 0.65 3.49
N ALA A 157 29.32 1.01 2.32
CA ALA A 157 30.53 0.43 1.77
C ALA A 157 31.75 0.74 2.66
N ARG A 158 31.87 1.99 3.13
CA ARG A 158 32.90 2.43 4.08
C ARG A 158 32.79 1.69 5.42
N LEU A 159 31.61 1.69 6.06
CA LEU A 159 31.36 0.96 7.31
C LEU A 159 31.61 -0.56 7.20
N SER A 160 31.37 -1.14 6.03
CA SER A 160 31.65 -2.56 5.76
C SER A 160 33.13 -2.85 5.51
N ALA A 161 33.91 -1.87 5.07
CA ALA A 161 35.37 -1.98 4.94
C ALA A 161 36.05 -1.84 6.32
N ASP A 162 35.54 -0.96 7.18
CA ASP A 162 36.04 -0.72 8.54
C ASP A 162 35.62 -1.82 9.56
N GLY A 163 35.08 -2.95 9.10
CA GLY A 163 34.65 -4.08 9.94
C GLY A 163 33.56 -3.76 10.98
N SER A 164 32.96 -2.57 10.91
CA SER A 164 32.12 -2.04 11.96
C SER A 164 30.71 -2.62 11.89
N ARG A 165 30.35 -3.44 12.89
CA ARG A 165 29.02 -4.03 13.03
C ARG A 165 27.98 -2.92 13.18
N TRP A 166 26.98 -2.89 12.30
CA TRP A 166 25.89 -1.91 12.38
C TRP A 166 25.24 -1.94 13.78
N PRO A 167 24.88 -0.78 14.36
CA PRO A 167 23.99 -0.76 15.52
C PRO A 167 22.69 -1.47 15.13
N ASP A 168 22.38 -2.57 15.81
CA ASP A 168 21.15 -3.32 15.56
C ASP A 168 19.97 -2.38 15.84
N CYS A 169 19.27 -1.99 14.77
CA CYS A 169 18.09 -1.12 14.82
C CYS A 169 16.85 -1.89 15.34
N ASP A 170 17.03 -2.69 16.39
CA ASP A 170 15.94 -3.21 17.19
C ASP A 170 15.51 -2.09 18.13
N GLY A 171 14.34 -1.51 17.83
CA GLY A 171 13.80 -0.37 18.53
C GLY A 171 13.58 -0.67 20.01
N ARG A 172 14.40 -0.05 20.86
CA ARG A 172 14.00 0.24 22.24
C ARG A 172 13.17 1.52 22.22
N ASP A 173 11.86 1.37 22.08
CA ASP A 173 10.96 2.39 22.60
C ASP A 173 11.13 2.38 24.13
N ALA A 174 11.71 3.45 24.66
CA ALA A 174 11.94 3.61 26.09
C ALA A 174 10.68 4.16 26.77
N THR A 175 9.95 3.29 27.44
CA THR A 175 9.05 3.65 28.55
C THR A 175 9.10 2.56 29.62
N GLU A 176 9.82 2.84 30.70
CA GLU A 176 9.43 2.43 32.05
C GLU A 176 8.05 3.08 32.35
N GLU A 177 7.16 2.59 33.20
CA GLU A 177 7.35 1.94 34.51
C GLU A 177 6.44 0.71 34.73
N THR A 178 6.81 -0.09 35.73
CA THR A 178 6.01 -0.94 36.65
C THR A 178 4.57 -1.36 36.27
N ASP A 179 4.16 -2.61 36.45
CA ASP A 179 4.29 -3.28 37.75
C ASP A 179 4.32 -4.83 37.74
N LYS A 180 4.66 -5.39 38.90
CA LYS A 180 4.86 -6.82 39.19
C LYS A 180 3.55 -7.62 39.14
N VAL A 181 3.65 -8.92 38.82
CA VAL A 181 3.06 -10.07 39.55
C VAL A 181 3.41 -11.39 38.83
N GLY A 182 3.83 -12.41 39.58
CA GLY A 182 3.59 -13.82 39.22
C GLY A 182 4.71 -14.59 38.50
N GLU A 183 5.76 -14.97 39.24
CA GLU A 183 6.35 -16.30 39.02
C GLU A 183 5.34 -17.36 39.48
N GLU A 184 4.97 -18.32 38.61
CA GLU A 184 4.67 -19.71 39.00
C GLU A 184 4.42 -20.59 37.76
N GLY A 185 4.80 -21.87 37.83
CA GLY A 185 4.49 -22.88 36.80
C GLY A 185 5.52 -22.94 35.66
N GLY A 186 6.47 -23.87 35.62
CA GLY A 186 6.49 -25.19 36.25
C GLY A 186 6.36 -26.28 35.18
N ALA A 187 7.41 -27.07 35.01
CA ALA A 187 7.58 -28.01 33.89
C ALA A 187 6.44 -29.02 33.73
N LYS A 188 5.78 -29.02 32.55
CA LYS A 188 5.01 -30.17 32.04
C LYS A 188 5.28 -30.40 30.55
N ARG A 189 6.41 -31.06 30.26
CA ARG A 189 6.72 -31.57 28.92
C ARG A 189 7.57 -32.85 28.99
N LYS A 190 6.97 -33.94 29.50
CA LYS A 190 7.47 -35.35 29.45
C LYS A 190 6.55 -36.30 30.28
N GLN A 191 5.30 -36.53 29.85
CA GLN A 191 4.53 -37.71 30.33
C GLN A 191 3.29 -38.03 29.47
N GLU A 192 3.49 -38.36 28.19
CA GLU A 192 2.38 -38.77 27.30
C GLU A 192 2.82 -39.84 26.29
N GLN A 193 3.58 -40.84 26.75
CA GLN A 193 4.06 -41.93 25.89
C GLN A 193 4.24 -43.30 26.58
N SER A 194 3.79 -43.46 27.83
CA SER A 194 4.00 -44.70 28.63
C SER A 194 2.72 -45.29 29.23
N LEU A 195 1.54 -45.00 28.66
CA LEU A 195 0.23 -45.43 29.20
C LEU A 195 -0.66 -46.19 28.19
N LEU A 196 -0.06 -46.69 27.10
CA LEU A 196 -0.76 -47.39 26.02
C LEU A 196 -0.32 -48.84 25.77
N GLU A 197 0.66 -49.37 26.53
CA GLU A 197 1.16 -50.75 26.39
C GLU A 197 0.84 -51.70 27.55
N GLU A 198 0.50 -51.23 28.75
CA GLU A 198 0.17 -52.13 29.89
C GLU A 198 -1.28 -52.67 29.90
N GLN A 199 -2.15 -52.27 28.97
CA GLN A 199 -3.54 -52.77 28.91
C GLN A 199 -3.76 -53.96 27.95
N LYS A 200 -2.70 -54.62 27.45
CA LYS A 200 -2.83 -55.74 26.49
C LYS A 200 -2.49 -57.14 27.00
N VAL A 201 -2.10 -57.32 28.27
CA VAL A 201 -1.62 -58.63 28.79
C VAL A 201 -2.44 -59.15 29.99
N LYS A 202 -3.78 -58.99 29.96
CA LYS A 202 -4.66 -59.53 31.02
C LYS A 202 -6.07 -59.97 30.56
N VAL A 203 -6.19 -60.46 29.31
CA VAL A 203 -7.47 -60.94 28.74
C VAL A 203 -7.32 -62.32 28.05
N LEU A 204 -6.50 -63.21 28.62
CA LEU A 204 -6.37 -64.61 28.15
C LEU A 204 -6.24 -65.62 29.29
N GLU A 205 -7.00 -65.47 30.37
CA GLU A 205 -7.27 -66.60 31.27
C GLU A 205 -8.61 -66.46 32.01
N THR A 206 -9.26 -67.60 32.29
CA THR A 206 -10.64 -67.83 32.77
C THR A 206 -11.73 -67.99 31.69
N ARG A 207 -11.74 -69.15 31.01
CA ARG A 207 -12.93 -69.64 30.30
C ARG A 207 -13.11 -71.15 30.35
N ALA A 208 -13.60 -71.66 31.48
CA ALA A 208 -14.15 -73.00 31.61
C ALA A 208 -15.31 -73.00 32.63
N ARG A 209 -16.40 -73.73 32.30
CA ARG A 209 -17.67 -73.84 33.06
C ARG A 209 -18.48 -72.52 33.07
N GLU A 210 -19.80 -72.47 32.89
CA GLU A 210 -20.84 -73.50 32.70
C GLU A 210 -22.05 -72.88 31.95
N PRO A 211 -22.91 -73.65 31.23
CA PRO A 211 -24.07 -73.08 30.53
C PRO A 211 -25.42 -73.60 31.05
N ARG A 212 -26.28 -72.71 31.58
CA ARG A 212 -27.76 -72.70 31.44
C ARG A 212 -28.38 -71.47 32.14
N VAL A 213 -29.66 -71.20 31.85
CA VAL A 213 -30.50 -70.11 32.44
C VAL A 213 -30.04 -68.66 32.14
N ARG A 214 -30.11 -68.20 30.88
CA ARG A 214 -30.04 -66.74 30.55
C ARG A 214 -30.63 -66.31 29.19
N GLN A 215 -31.81 -66.79 28.82
CA GLN A 215 -32.53 -66.32 27.61
C GLN A 215 -33.71 -65.36 27.87
N SER A 216 -34.34 -65.39 29.05
CA SER A 216 -35.44 -64.46 29.42
C SER A 216 -34.93 -63.04 29.66
N ALA A 217 -33.89 -62.86 30.48
CA ALA A 217 -33.34 -61.54 30.85
C ALA A 217 -32.83 -60.70 29.66
N LYS A 218 -32.40 -61.34 28.56
CA LYS A 218 -31.88 -60.64 27.36
C LYS A 218 -32.95 -59.91 26.55
N ARG A 219 -34.24 -60.26 26.69
CA ARG A 219 -35.34 -59.57 25.99
C ARG A 219 -35.82 -58.31 26.73
N GLN A 220 -35.75 -58.30 28.06
CA GLN A 220 -36.25 -57.19 28.87
C GLN A 220 -35.27 -55.99 28.84
N GLY A 221 -33.98 -56.23 29.08
CA GLY A 221 -32.95 -55.19 28.99
C GLY A 221 -32.78 -54.56 27.59
N ARG A 222 -33.18 -55.25 26.50
CA ARG A 222 -33.22 -54.65 25.16
C ARG A 222 -34.33 -53.60 25.00
N LYS A 223 -35.48 -53.77 25.65
CA LYS A 223 -36.59 -52.80 25.59
C LYS A 223 -36.25 -51.52 26.37
N GLU A 224 -35.76 -51.66 27.60
CA GLU A 224 -35.34 -50.52 28.43
C GLU A 224 -34.18 -49.72 27.81
N ALA A 225 -33.19 -50.41 27.22
CA ALA A 225 -32.09 -49.75 26.52
C ALA A 225 -32.53 -48.99 25.26
N GLN A 226 -33.62 -49.42 24.60
CA GLN A 226 -34.20 -48.73 23.45
C GLN A 226 -35.01 -47.51 23.89
N GLN A 227 -35.82 -47.63 24.95
CA GLN A 227 -36.61 -46.55 25.52
C GLN A 227 -35.72 -45.38 26.02
N ARG A 228 -34.65 -45.68 26.77
CA ARG A 228 -33.64 -44.68 27.18
C ARG A 228 -32.90 -44.02 26.01
N LYS A 229 -32.86 -44.67 24.83
CA LYS A 229 -32.23 -44.13 23.62
C LYS A 229 -33.17 -43.19 22.86
N GLU A 230 -34.47 -43.31 23.05
CA GLU A 230 -35.49 -42.41 22.48
C GLU A 230 -35.70 -41.17 23.35
N GLU A 231 -35.72 -41.30 24.68
CA GLU A 231 -35.72 -40.16 25.62
C GLU A 231 -34.52 -39.23 25.44
N ARG A 232 -33.32 -39.80 25.24
CA ARG A 232 -32.11 -39.03 24.90
C ARG A 232 -32.23 -38.30 23.57
N LYS A 233 -32.85 -38.90 22.54
CA LYS A 233 -33.10 -38.23 21.25
C LYS A 233 -34.12 -37.11 21.36
N GLY A 234 -35.13 -37.22 22.22
CA GLY A 234 -36.11 -36.17 22.47
C GLY A 234 -35.48 -34.93 23.10
N THR A 235 -34.73 -35.13 24.19
CA THR A 235 -34.03 -34.05 24.91
C THR A 235 -32.91 -33.40 24.09
N GLU A 236 -32.18 -34.16 23.26
CA GLU A 236 -31.17 -33.61 22.34
C GLU A 236 -31.79 -32.74 21.23
N ARG A 237 -32.95 -33.15 20.68
CA ARG A 237 -33.70 -32.35 19.70
C ARG A 237 -34.19 -31.02 20.28
N GLN A 238 -34.68 -31.01 21.52
CA GLN A 238 -35.12 -29.77 22.19
C GLN A 238 -33.94 -28.81 22.44
N LYS A 239 -32.80 -29.29 22.94
CA LYS A 239 -31.60 -28.45 23.13
C LYS A 239 -31.10 -27.83 21.81
N LYS A 240 -31.09 -28.62 20.74
CA LYS A 240 -30.65 -28.15 19.41
C LYS A 240 -31.55 -27.05 18.83
N ALA A 241 -32.84 -27.03 19.17
CA ALA A 241 -33.77 -25.98 18.77
C ALA A 241 -33.57 -24.67 19.56
N THR A 242 -33.24 -24.75 20.86
CA THR A 242 -32.93 -23.57 21.68
C THR A 242 -31.58 -22.93 21.35
N ASP A 243 -30.60 -23.72 20.91
CA ASP A 243 -29.29 -23.18 20.50
C ASP A 243 -29.34 -22.50 19.12
N SER A 244 -30.21 -22.95 18.21
CA SER A 244 -30.37 -22.30 16.89
C SER A 244 -30.92 -20.88 16.97
N THR A 245 -31.96 -20.65 17.78
CA THR A 245 -32.57 -19.31 17.92
C THR A 245 -31.62 -18.30 18.58
N LYS A 246 -30.85 -18.74 19.58
CA LYS A 246 -29.81 -17.92 20.22
C LYS A 246 -28.66 -17.58 19.26
N ALA A 247 -28.34 -18.47 18.31
CA ALA A 247 -27.34 -18.22 17.28
C ALA A 247 -27.83 -17.22 16.20
N GLU A 248 -29.11 -17.20 15.86
CA GLU A 248 -29.67 -16.24 14.89
C GLU A 248 -29.71 -14.81 15.44
N GLY A 249 -30.20 -14.61 16.67
CA GLY A 249 -30.22 -13.28 17.29
C GLY A 249 -28.82 -12.63 17.37
N LYS A 250 -27.78 -13.44 17.65
CA LYS A 250 -26.38 -12.96 17.65
C LYS A 250 -25.88 -12.58 16.25
N LYS A 251 -26.29 -13.29 15.20
CA LYS A 251 -25.98 -12.94 13.80
C LYS A 251 -26.66 -11.65 13.38
N GLU A 252 -27.91 -11.43 13.76
CA GLU A 252 -28.65 -10.21 13.42
C GLU A 252 -28.06 -8.97 14.09
N ALA A 253 -27.77 -9.04 15.40
CA ALA A 253 -27.11 -7.96 16.13
C ALA A 253 -25.75 -7.58 15.51
N THR A 254 -24.98 -8.58 15.05
CA THR A 254 -23.70 -8.36 14.36
C THR A 254 -23.89 -7.67 13.00
N ARG A 255 -24.94 -8.04 12.23
CA ARG A 255 -25.29 -7.38 10.96
C ARG A 255 -25.70 -5.92 11.16
N LYS A 256 -26.54 -5.62 12.16
CA LYS A 256 -26.95 -4.25 12.50
C LYS A 256 -25.75 -3.37 12.84
N ARG A 257 -24.84 -3.85 13.71
CA ARG A 257 -23.60 -3.13 14.06
C ARG A 257 -22.70 -2.84 12.85
N MET A 258 -22.52 -3.81 11.94
CA MET A 258 -21.74 -3.58 10.71
C MET A 258 -22.40 -2.59 9.75
N ALA A 259 -23.73 -2.55 9.69
CA ALA A 259 -24.47 -1.59 8.87
C ALA A 259 -24.30 -0.15 9.40
N GLU A 260 -24.45 0.06 10.71
CA GLU A 260 -24.19 1.36 11.35
C GLU A 260 -22.75 1.84 11.19
N GLU A 261 -21.77 0.93 11.34
CA GLU A 261 -20.35 1.25 11.16
C GLU A 261 -20.05 1.64 9.71
N LYS A 262 -20.67 0.96 8.73
CA LYS A 262 -20.57 1.32 7.31
C LYS A 262 -21.17 2.71 7.04
N GLN A 263 -22.35 3.01 7.58
CA GLN A 263 -23.00 4.32 7.44
C GLN A 263 -22.12 5.45 8.01
N LYS A 264 -21.62 5.28 9.24
CA LYS A 264 -20.68 6.23 9.88
C LYS A 264 -19.38 6.41 9.09
N ALA A 265 -18.89 5.36 8.41
CA ALA A 265 -17.73 5.44 7.54
C ALA A 265 -18.01 6.15 6.20
N GLU A 266 -19.22 6.04 5.65
CA GLU A 266 -19.65 6.77 4.44
C GLU A 266 -19.92 8.26 4.73
N GLU A 267 -20.50 8.57 5.88
CA GLU A 267 -20.70 9.95 6.34
C GLU A 267 -19.37 10.69 6.51
N LYS A 268 -18.40 10.12 7.25
CA LYS A 268 -17.05 10.68 7.37
C LYS A 268 -16.33 10.87 6.03
N LYS A 269 -16.59 9.99 5.04
CA LYS A 269 -16.07 10.16 3.67
C LYS A 269 -16.75 11.31 2.94
N ARG A 270 -18.03 11.60 3.21
CA ARG A 270 -18.75 12.75 2.65
C ARG A 270 -18.21 14.06 3.24
N GLU A 271 -18.09 14.15 4.56
CA GLU A 271 -17.50 15.31 5.26
C GLU A 271 -16.07 15.61 4.78
N ALA A 272 -15.23 14.58 4.65
CA ALA A 272 -13.86 14.75 4.17
C ALA A 272 -13.79 15.27 2.72
N LYS A 273 -14.70 14.82 1.84
CA LYS A 273 -14.82 15.34 0.46
C LYS A 273 -15.31 16.79 0.43
N GLU A 274 -16.20 17.16 1.33
CA GLU A 274 -16.73 18.52 1.44
C GLU A 274 -15.64 19.50 1.92
N ARG A 275 -14.94 19.17 3.01
CA ARG A 275 -13.77 19.94 3.48
C ARG A 275 -12.68 20.10 2.40
N TYR A 276 -12.43 19.06 1.60
CA TYR A 276 -11.50 19.16 0.48
C TYR A 276 -11.99 20.13 -0.61
N ARG A 277 -13.29 20.14 -0.94
CA ARG A 277 -13.88 21.12 -1.87
C ARG A 277 -13.76 22.55 -1.33
N GLU A 278 -14.03 22.78 -0.05
CA GLU A 278 -13.86 24.08 0.58
C GLU A 278 -12.41 24.58 0.51
N LEU A 279 -11.44 23.73 0.87
CA LEU A 279 -10.02 24.06 0.81
C LEU A 279 -9.57 24.37 -0.62
N ARG A 280 -10.02 23.58 -1.62
CA ARG A 280 -9.76 23.83 -3.04
C ARG A 280 -10.33 25.17 -3.49
N ASN A 281 -11.58 25.47 -3.14
CA ASN A 281 -12.23 26.74 -3.48
C ASN A 281 -11.54 27.94 -2.81
N LYS A 282 -11.05 27.77 -1.57
CA LYS A 282 -10.26 28.78 -0.86
C LYS A 282 -8.90 29.02 -1.56
N ALA A 283 -8.22 27.95 -2.00
CA ALA A 283 -6.96 28.06 -2.74
C ALA A 283 -7.14 28.80 -4.08
N VAL A 284 -8.19 28.49 -4.84
CA VAL A 284 -8.53 29.21 -6.09
C VAL A 284 -8.73 30.71 -5.83
N LYS A 285 -9.55 31.08 -4.84
CA LYS A 285 -9.77 32.49 -4.48
C LYS A 285 -8.49 33.23 -4.04
N MET A 286 -7.59 32.55 -3.33
CA MET A 286 -6.29 33.13 -2.95
C MET A 286 -5.40 33.36 -4.18
N TRP A 287 -5.37 32.41 -5.12
CA TRP A 287 -4.62 32.53 -6.36
C TRP A 287 -5.17 33.66 -7.26
N GLU A 288 -6.48 33.75 -7.45
CA GLU A 288 -7.14 34.85 -8.18
C GLU A 288 -6.80 36.22 -7.57
N ALA A 289 -6.84 36.34 -6.24
CA ALA A 289 -6.45 37.56 -5.54
C ALA A 289 -4.96 37.90 -5.71
N GLU A 290 -4.07 36.90 -5.79
CA GLU A 290 -2.66 37.11 -6.08
C GLU A 290 -2.43 37.59 -7.52
N GLN A 291 -3.10 36.98 -8.51
CA GLN A 291 -3.03 37.42 -9.90
C GLN A 291 -3.53 38.87 -10.07
N ARG A 292 -4.64 39.22 -9.41
CA ARG A 292 -5.14 40.60 -9.37
C ARG A 292 -4.10 41.56 -8.77
N ARG A 293 -3.45 41.20 -7.66
CA ARG A 293 -2.37 42.01 -7.04
C ARG A 293 -1.17 42.17 -7.97
N LYS A 294 -0.80 41.14 -8.75
CA LYS A 294 0.27 41.23 -9.76
C LYS A 294 -0.11 42.18 -10.90
N ALA A 295 -1.33 42.06 -11.44
CA ALA A 295 -1.85 42.97 -12.46
C ALA A 295 -1.91 44.43 -11.97
N GLU A 296 -2.37 44.67 -10.74
CA GLU A 296 -2.42 46.01 -10.14
C GLU A 296 -1.01 46.62 -9.93
N ARG A 297 0.02 45.80 -9.64
CA ARG A 297 1.43 46.26 -9.57
C ARG A 297 1.96 46.65 -10.96
N ALA A 298 1.81 45.79 -11.96
CA ALA A 298 2.21 46.09 -13.34
C ALA A 298 1.50 47.34 -13.90
N ALA A 299 0.22 47.54 -13.57
CA ALA A 299 -0.55 48.72 -13.94
C ALA A 299 -0.09 50.02 -13.21
N ARG A 300 0.61 49.92 -12.08
CA ARG A 300 1.25 51.07 -11.41
C ARG A 300 2.62 51.38 -12.03
N GLU A 301 3.43 50.36 -12.28
CA GLU A 301 4.76 50.50 -12.89
C GLU A 301 4.69 51.14 -14.28
N THR A 302 3.75 50.71 -15.13
CA THR A 302 3.51 51.31 -16.46
C THR A 302 3.01 52.76 -16.43
N LYS A 303 2.39 53.22 -15.34
CA LYS A 303 1.94 54.62 -15.18
C LYS A 303 3.02 55.55 -14.64
N ARG A 304 4.02 55.01 -13.92
CA ARG A 304 5.11 55.78 -13.31
C ARG A 304 5.93 56.63 -14.30
N PRO A 305 6.45 56.11 -15.44
CA PRO A 305 7.31 56.91 -16.33
C PRO A 305 6.57 58.13 -16.93
N LYS A 306 5.27 58.03 -17.21
CA LYS A 306 4.46 59.12 -17.76
C LYS A 306 4.27 60.31 -16.82
N LEU A 307 4.45 60.11 -15.51
CA LEU A 307 4.43 61.18 -14.51
C LEU A 307 5.82 61.82 -14.36
N GLU A 308 6.88 61.01 -14.36
CA GLU A 308 8.27 61.49 -14.30
C GLU A 308 8.67 62.29 -15.57
N GLU A 309 8.12 61.95 -16.73
CA GLU A 309 8.29 62.70 -17.99
C GLU A 309 7.57 64.06 -17.94
N LYS A 310 6.29 64.08 -17.53
CA LYS A 310 5.54 65.34 -17.36
C LYS A 310 6.19 66.28 -16.33
N ALA A 311 6.72 65.75 -15.23
CA ALA A 311 7.40 66.53 -14.20
C ALA A 311 8.71 67.20 -14.66
N LYS A 312 9.32 66.74 -15.77
CA LYS A 312 10.51 67.38 -16.37
C LYS A 312 10.16 68.59 -17.25
N ILE A 313 8.98 68.60 -17.86
CA ILE A 313 8.55 69.66 -18.79
C ILE A 313 8.10 70.92 -18.03
N THR A 314 7.55 70.78 -16.82
CA THR A 314 6.96 71.90 -16.05
C THR A 314 7.93 72.65 -15.11
N LYS A 315 9.24 72.56 -15.32
CA LYS A 315 10.21 73.42 -14.60
C LYS A 315 10.53 74.68 -15.44
N PRO A 316 9.85 75.82 -15.22
CA PRO A 316 10.22 77.05 -15.90
C PRO A 316 11.64 77.45 -15.53
N ASN A 317 12.43 77.84 -16.54
CA ASN A 317 13.82 78.20 -16.41
C ASN A 317 13.98 79.56 -15.70
N ALA A 318 13.88 79.56 -14.37
CA ALA A 318 13.89 80.76 -13.53
C ALA A 318 15.26 81.48 -13.46
N ARG A 319 16.26 81.07 -14.24
CA ARG A 319 17.65 81.55 -14.13
C ARG A 319 18.03 82.65 -15.15
N ALA A 320 17.06 83.24 -15.85
CA ALA A 320 17.29 84.18 -16.96
C ALA A 320 16.96 85.67 -16.67
N LYS A 321 16.75 86.08 -15.40
CA LYS A 321 16.28 87.44 -15.04
C LYS A 321 17.17 88.26 -14.09
N THR A 322 18.49 88.02 -14.06
CA THR A 322 19.43 88.74 -13.17
C THR A 322 20.71 89.26 -13.85
N LYS A 323 20.68 89.55 -15.15
CA LYS A 323 21.78 90.22 -15.88
C LYS A 323 21.29 91.27 -16.90
N ALA A 324 20.58 92.30 -16.43
CA ALA A 324 20.23 93.48 -17.24
C ALA A 324 19.82 94.70 -16.37
N LYS A 325 20.56 95.01 -15.29
CA LYS A 325 20.36 96.26 -14.51
C LYS A 325 21.60 96.70 -13.71
N VAL A 326 22.74 96.78 -14.39
CA VAL A 326 23.96 97.49 -13.96
C VAL A 326 24.53 98.13 -15.23
N VAL A 327 25.24 99.27 -15.10
CA VAL A 327 25.71 100.17 -16.18
C VAL A 327 24.62 101.12 -16.71
N ASN A 328 24.41 102.23 -15.98
CA ASN A 328 24.10 103.57 -16.50
C ASN A 328 24.06 104.58 -15.33
N THR A 329 25.26 104.96 -14.85
CA THR A 329 25.59 106.14 -14.01
C THR A 329 27.11 106.22 -13.89
N ALA A 330 27.70 107.43 -13.94
CA ALA A 330 29.11 107.78 -14.20
C ALA A 330 29.48 107.72 -15.72
N GLU A 331 30.18 108.67 -16.35
CA GLU A 331 30.75 109.98 -15.93
C GLU A 331 30.41 111.03 -17.02
N GLU A 332 30.13 112.32 -16.81
CA GLU A 332 30.07 113.21 -15.62
C GLU A 332 31.32 114.08 -15.30
N THR A 333 32.09 114.54 -16.30
CA THR A 333 32.78 115.87 -16.32
C THR A 333 33.13 116.37 -17.72
#